data_AF-A0A6L7CY28-F1
#
_entry.id   AF-A0A6L7CY28-F1
#
_cell.length_a   1.000
_cell.length_b   1.000
_cell.length_c   1.000
_cell.angle_alpha   90.00
_cell.angle_beta   90.00
_cell.angle_gamma   90.00
#
_symmetry.space_group_name_H-M   'P 1'
#
loop_
_entity.id
_entity.type
_entity.pdbx_description
1 polymer ?
#
loop_
_entity_poly.entity_id
_entity_poly.type
_entity_poly.pdbx_seq_one_letter_code
_entity_poly.pdbx_strand_id
1 'polypeptide(L)'
;DRIASANQVTTGITSRVYDAAAVERFNISVGQLYYFTESRTGDDNINWENNDTTGSLVWAGDTYWRIADDWGLRGGIQYDTRLDNVATGNGTIEYRRDENRLVQLNYRYASPEYIQATLPSYSTAAQYK
;
A
#
# COMPACT_ATOMS: atom_id res chain seq x y z
N ASP A 1 -0.55 13.44 -18.99
CA ASP A 1 -0.15 12.86 -20.29
C ASP A 1 -0.65 11.43 -20.54
N ARG A 2 -1.10 10.70 -19.51
CA ARG A 2 -1.82 9.43 -19.65
C ARG A 2 -3.04 9.45 -18.73
N ILE A 3 -4.21 9.10 -19.25
CA ILE A 3 -5.46 8.93 -18.48
C ILE A 3 -5.95 7.52 -18.80
N ALA A 4 -5.97 6.65 -17.80
CA ALA A 4 -6.37 5.26 -17.99
C ALA A 4 -7.89 5.11 -18.01
N SER A 5 -8.38 4.18 -18.84
CA SER A 5 -9.80 3.83 -18.84
C SER A 5 -10.21 3.22 -17.49
N ALA A 6 -11.22 3.78 -16.83
CA ALA A 6 -11.67 3.31 -15.52
C ALA A 6 -13.04 2.62 -15.66
N ASN A 7 -13.04 1.29 -15.52
CA ASN A 7 -14.24 0.50 -15.33
C ASN A 7 -14.00 -0.45 -14.15
N GLN A 8 -14.13 0.12 -12.96
CA GLN A 8 -13.68 -0.48 -11.71
C GLN A 8 -14.64 -0.11 -10.58
N VAL A 9 -14.72 -0.95 -9.55
CA VAL A 9 -15.42 -0.69 -8.31
C VAL A 9 -14.45 -0.83 -7.13
N THR A 10 -14.42 0.20 -6.28
CA THR A 10 -13.66 0.17 -5.03
C THR A 10 -14.59 -0.18 -3.90
N THR A 11 -14.23 -1.19 -3.10
CA THR A 11 -14.95 -1.50 -1.86
C THR A 11 -13.98 -1.47 -0.70
N GLY A 12 -14.45 -1.00 0.46
CA GLY A 12 -13.61 -0.90 1.64
C GLY A 12 -14.43 -0.85 2.91
N ILE A 13 -13.84 -1.34 3.98
CA ILE A 13 -14.40 -1.33 5.32
C ILE A 13 -13.38 -0.73 6.28
N THR A 14 -13.85 0.16 7.15
CA THR A 14 -13.05 0.72 8.23
C THR A 14 -13.77 0.45 9.54
N SER A 15 -13.05 -0.09 10.51
CA SER A 15 -13.50 -0.26 11.89
C SER A 15 -12.70 0.65 12.80
N ARG A 16 -13.38 1.25 13.78
CA ARG A 16 -12.79 2.17 14.76
C ARG A 16 -13.29 1.82 16.15
N VAL A 17 -12.41 1.87 17.12
CA VAL A 17 -12.71 1.62 18.53
C VAL A 17 -12.39 2.87 19.34
N TYR A 18 -13.38 3.31 20.11
CA TYR A 18 -13.32 4.47 20.97
C TYR A 18 -13.36 4.04 22.44
N ASP A 19 -12.68 4.78 23.30
CA ASP A 19 -12.79 4.59 24.75
C ASP A 19 -14.03 5.31 25.33
N ALA A 20 -14.24 5.21 26.65
CA ALA A 20 -15.38 5.82 27.34
C ALA A 20 -15.39 7.36 27.26
N ALA A 21 -14.24 7.98 26.96
CA ALA A 21 -14.12 9.42 26.74
C ALA A 21 -14.29 9.81 25.26
N ALA A 22 -14.75 8.88 24.42
CA ALA A 22 -14.88 9.03 22.98
C ALA A 22 -13.56 9.33 22.24
N VAL A 23 -12.42 8.95 22.84
CA VAL A 23 -11.11 9.05 22.18
C VAL A 23 -10.86 7.80 21.36
N GLU A 24 -10.49 7.98 20.09
CA GLU A 24 -10.13 6.86 19.21
C GLU A 24 -8.84 6.18 19.71
N ARG A 25 -8.94 4.90 20.04
CA ARG A 25 -7.80 4.09 20.49
C ARG A 25 -7.28 3.19 19.38
N PHE A 26 -8.13 2.76 18.46
CA PHE A 26 -7.75 1.84 17.41
C PHE A 26 -8.56 2.08 16.15
N ASN A 27 -7.90 1.94 15.00
CA ASN A 27 -8.56 1.79 13.72
C ASN A 27 -7.86 0.73 12.86
N ILE A 28 -8.66 0.15 11.99
CA ILE A 28 -8.21 -0.72 10.92
C ILE A 28 -9.09 -0.47 9.70
N SER A 29 -8.46 -0.33 8.55
CA SER A 29 -9.13 -0.20 7.27
C SER A 29 -8.59 -1.25 6.31
N VAL A 30 -9.49 -1.85 5.54
CA VAL A 30 -9.14 -2.76 4.46
C VAL A 30 -9.97 -2.38 3.24
N GLY A 31 -9.30 -2.23 2.11
CA GLY A 31 -9.91 -1.89 0.83
C GLY A 31 -9.41 -2.78 -0.28
N GLN A 32 -10.25 -2.94 -1.30
CA GLN A 32 -9.92 -3.62 -2.54
C GLN A 32 -10.43 -2.81 -3.74
N LEU A 33 -9.76 -3.00 -4.87
CA LEU A 33 -10.15 -2.44 -6.15
C LEU A 33 -10.40 -3.57 -7.15
N TYR A 34 -11.65 -3.68 -7.58
CA TYR A 34 -12.09 -4.66 -8.55
C TYR A 34 -12.22 -4.04 -9.93
N TYR A 35 -11.58 -4.62 -10.94
CA TYR A 35 -11.63 -4.18 -12.33
C TYR A 35 -12.58 -5.05 -13.15
N PHE A 36 -13.61 -4.43 -13.76
CA PHE A 36 -14.53 -5.11 -14.68
C PHE A 36 -13.92 -5.28 -16.07
N THR A 37 -13.11 -4.33 -16.51
CA THR A 37 -12.32 -4.40 -17.74
C THR A 37 -10.93 -3.84 -17.50
N GLU A 38 -9.98 -4.30 -18.30
CA GLU A 38 -8.59 -3.82 -18.25
C GLU A 38 -8.49 -2.30 -18.35
N SER A 39 -7.69 -1.72 -17.45
CA SER A 39 -7.34 -0.31 -17.43
C SER A 39 -6.24 -0.02 -18.45
N ARG A 40 -6.60 0.58 -19.58
CA ARG A 40 -5.69 0.83 -20.71
C ARG A 40 -5.42 2.31 -20.92
N THR A 41 -4.20 2.66 -21.32
CA THR A 41 -3.83 4.03 -21.71
C THR A 41 -3.48 4.19 -23.19
N GLY A 42 -3.42 3.09 -23.93
CA GLY A 42 -3.08 3.05 -25.37
C GLY A 42 -1.59 2.89 -25.68
N ASP A 43 -0.73 2.98 -24.66
CA ASP A 43 0.73 2.78 -24.69
C ASP A 43 1.16 2.17 -23.35
N ASP A 44 0.70 0.94 -23.09
CA ASP A 44 0.86 0.26 -21.81
C ASP A 44 2.20 -0.51 -21.77
N ASN A 45 3.30 0.22 -21.50
CA ASN A 45 4.66 -0.33 -21.35
C ASN A 45 5.00 -0.68 -19.89
N ILE A 46 4.02 -1.12 -19.09
CA ILE A 46 4.28 -1.55 -17.72
C ILE A 46 4.59 -3.04 -17.72
N ASN A 47 5.79 -3.41 -17.27
CA ASN A 47 6.18 -4.81 -17.12
C ASN A 47 5.52 -5.39 -15.86
N TRP A 48 4.37 -6.02 -16.04
CA TRP A 48 3.71 -6.81 -14.99
C TRP A 48 4.25 -8.24 -14.95
N GLU A 49 4.23 -8.87 -13.77
CA GLU A 49 4.62 -10.28 -13.60
C GLU A 49 3.63 -11.20 -14.33
N ASN A 50 2.33 -10.84 -14.25
CA ASN A 50 1.21 -11.61 -14.77
C ASN A 50 0.27 -10.75 -15.63
N ASN A 51 -0.49 -11.39 -16.52
CA ASN A 51 -1.46 -10.74 -17.40
C ASN A 51 -2.87 -10.64 -16.78
N ASP A 52 -2.94 -10.39 -15.47
CA ASP A 52 -4.18 -10.24 -14.73
C ASP A 52 -4.81 -8.88 -15.08
N THR A 53 -5.87 -8.92 -15.88
CA THR A 53 -6.48 -7.72 -16.48
C THR A 53 -7.83 -7.34 -15.86
N THR A 54 -8.47 -8.27 -15.15
CA THR A 54 -9.78 -8.08 -14.50
C THR A 54 -9.84 -8.85 -13.19
N GLY A 55 -10.68 -8.43 -12.25
CA GLY A 55 -10.78 -9.04 -10.92
C GLY A 55 -10.33 -8.10 -9.80
N SER A 56 -10.18 -8.64 -8.58
CA SER A 56 -9.69 -7.86 -7.44
C SER A 56 -8.17 -7.78 -7.44
N LEU A 57 -7.65 -6.83 -8.22
CA LEU A 57 -6.22 -6.74 -8.52
C LEU A 57 -5.43 -6.04 -7.42
N VAL A 58 -6.03 -5.06 -6.74
CA VAL A 58 -5.33 -4.25 -5.73
C VAL A 58 -6.03 -4.38 -4.39
N TRP A 59 -5.25 -4.63 -3.36
CA TRP A 59 -5.68 -4.66 -1.96
C TRP A 59 -4.81 -3.71 -1.15
N ALA A 60 -5.43 -3.00 -0.21
CA ALA A 60 -4.73 -2.12 0.70
C ALA A 60 -5.28 -2.27 2.10
N GLY A 61 -4.41 -2.22 3.09
CA GLY A 61 -4.77 -2.24 4.50
C GLY A 61 -3.96 -1.22 5.29
N ASP A 62 -4.62 -0.53 6.20
CA ASP A 62 -3.98 0.36 7.16
C ASP A 62 -4.51 0.10 8.57
N THR A 63 -3.66 0.37 9.55
CA THR A 63 -4.05 0.29 10.95
C THR A 63 -3.29 1.31 11.79
N TYR A 64 -3.98 1.82 12.79
CA TYR A 64 -3.40 2.63 13.85
C TYR A 64 -3.90 2.14 15.20
N TRP A 65 -3.00 2.03 16.16
CA TRP A 65 -3.34 1.65 17.51
C TRP A 65 -2.59 2.52 18.52
N ARG A 66 -3.36 3.25 19.32
CA ARG A 66 -2.92 3.91 20.54
C ARG A 66 -3.17 2.96 21.72
N ILE A 67 -2.18 2.11 22.01
CA ILE A 67 -2.25 1.05 23.02
C ILE A 67 -2.39 1.64 24.43
N ALA A 68 -1.60 2.70 24.69
CA ALA A 68 -1.62 3.49 25.91
C ALA A 68 -1.37 4.95 25.56
N ASP A 69 -1.28 5.82 26.56
CA ASP A 69 -1.01 7.24 26.30
C ASP A 69 0.40 7.46 25.71
N ASP A 70 1.36 6.57 26.04
CA ASP A 70 2.75 6.65 25.62
C ASP A 70 3.13 5.67 24.49
N TRP A 71 2.25 4.74 24.10
CA TRP A 71 2.55 3.69 23.11
C TRP A 71 1.64 3.80 21.88
N GLY A 72 2.27 3.94 20.72
CA GLY A 72 1.62 4.00 19.42
C GLY A 72 2.16 2.96 18.45
N LEU A 73 1.27 2.39 17.65
CA LEU A 73 1.59 1.54 16.51
C LEU A 73 0.87 2.07 15.28
N ARG A 74 1.56 2.07 14.14
CA ARG A 74 0.97 2.34 12.82
C ARG A 74 1.51 1.34 11.81
N GLY A 75 0.62 0.81 10.98
CA GLY A 75 0.98 -0.12 9.91
C GLY A 75 0.22 0.18 8.63
N GLY A 76 0.83 -0.16 7.51
CA GLY A 76 0.21 -0.10 6.20
C GLY A 76 0.78 -1.19 5.29
N ILE A 77 -0.06 -1.78 4.46
CA ILE A 77 0.34 -2.77 3.45
C ILE A 77 -0.47 -2.56 2.19
N GLN A 78 0.18 -2.69 1.04
CA GLN A 78 -0.44 -2.71 -0.27
C GLN A 78 0.00 -3.97 -1.01
N TYR A 79 -0.98 -4.68 -1.55
CA TYR A 79 -0.80 -5.91 -2.30
C TYR A 79 -1.40 -5.74 -3.69
N ASP A 80 -0.69 -6.24 -4.70
CA ASP A 80 -1.11 -6.19 -6.09
C ASP A 80 -0.96 -7.58 -6.72
N THR A 81 -2.05 -8.18 -7.17
CA THR A 81 -2.02 -9.53 -7.76
C THR A 81 -1.24 -9.56 -9.07
N ARG A 82 -1.11 -8.42 -9.77
CA ARG A 82 -0.32 -8.30 -11.00
C ARG A 82 1.18 -8.42 -10.78
N LEU A 83 1.63 -8.18 -9.55
CA LEU A 83 3.01 -8.36 -9.08
C LEU A 83 3.20 -9.72 -8.39
N ASP A 84 2.12 -10.48 -8.18
CA ASP A 84 2.05 -11.68 -7.33
C ASP A 84 2.70 -11.50 -5.94
N ASN A 85 2.79 -10.26 -5.45
CA ASN A 85 3.57 -9.91 -4.27
C ASN A 85 3.05 -8.64 -3.58
N VAL A 86 3.52 -8.42 -2.35
CA VAL A 86 3.29 -7.19 -1.60
C VAL A 86 4.06 -6.05 -2.26
N ALA A 87 3.34 -5.11 -2.88
CA ALA A 87 3.94 -3.96 -3.51
C ALA A 87 4.75 -3.11 -2.50
N THR A 88 4.09 -2.72 -1.41
CA THR A 88 4.73 -1.95 -0.33
C THR A 88 4.18 -2.35 1.03
N GLY A 89 5.01 -2.22 2.07
CA GLY A 89 4.61 -2.43 3.45
C GLY A 89 5.42 -1.55 4.39
N ASN A 90 4.78 -1.05 5.45
CA ASN A 90 5.44 -0.28 6.48
C ASN A 90 4.84 -0.54 7.85
N GLY A 91 5.70 -0.45 8.87
CA GLY A 91 5.31 -0.57 10.27
C GLY A 91 6.15 0.35 11.13
N THR A 92 5.49 1.07 12.03
CA THR A 92 6.12 1.96 13.00
C THR A 92 5.55 1.66 14.38
N ILE A 93 6.43 1.45 15.34
CA ILE A 93 6.09 1.36 16.75
C ILE A 93 6.86 2.46 17.48
N GLU A 94 6.16 3.23 18.29
CA GLU A 94 6.70 4.33 19.04
C GLU A 94 6.32 4.22 20.51
N TYR A 95 7.33 4.37 21.36
CA TYR A 95 7.15 4.69 22.77
C TYR A 95 7.58 6.14 22.98
N ARG A 96 6.69 6.97 23.51
CA ARG A 96 6.96 8.38 23.78
C ARG A 96 6.32 8.79 25.10
N ARG A 97 7.16 9.02 26.12
CA ARG A 97 6.72 9.43 27.46
C ARG A 97 6.65 10.95 27.62
N ASP A 98 7.61 11.67 27.03
CA ASP A 98 7.67 13.12 26.96
C ASP A 98 8.61 13.57 25.82
N GLU A 99 8.96 14.85 25.77
CA GLU A 99 9.82 15.44 24.74
C GLU A 99 11.25 14.89 24.73
N ASN A 100 11.76 14.41 25.88
CA ASN A 100 13.15 14.00 26.04
C ASN A 100 13.30 12.46 26.14
N ARG A 101 12.20 11.72 26.21
CA ARG A 101 12.18 10.26 26.40
C ARG A 101 11.27 9.60 25.37
N LEU A 102 11.87 9.26 24.23
CA LEU A 102 11.20 8.53 23.15
C LEU A 102 12.10 7.44 22.56
N VAL A 103 11.49 6.37 22.09
CA VAL A 103 12.12 5.30 21.31
C VAL A 103 11.18 4.93 20.17
N GLN A 104 11.70 4.85 18.96
CA GLN A 104 10.92 4.52 17.78
C GLN A 104 11.61 3.42 16.97
N LEU A 105 10.84 2.41 16.56
CA LEU A 105 11.25 1.36 15.64
C LEU A 105 10.41 1.45 14.38
N ASN A 106 11.08 1.47 13.23
CA ASN A 106 10.44 1.56 11.93
C ASN A 106 10.94 0.45 11.02
N TYR A 107 10.03 -0.11 10.23
CA TYR A 107 10.32 -1.04 9.15
C TYR A 107 9.60 -0.60 7.88
N ARG A 108 10.28 -0.68 6.75
CA ARG A 108 9.74 -0.38 5.42
C ARG A 108 10.21 -1.46 4.44
N TYR A 109 9.29 -1.88 3.60
CA TYR A 109 9.50 -2.89 2.57
C TYR A 109 8.86 -2.42 1.27
N ALA A 110 9.57 -2.66 0.17
CA ALA A 110 9.08 -2.52 -1.19
C ALA A 110 9.65 -3.70 -1.98
N SER A 111 8.80 -4.41 -2.71
CA SER A 111 9.25 -5.61 -3.42
C SER A 111 10.04 -5.24 -4.68
N PRO A 112 10.97 -6.12 -5.13
CA PRO A 112 11.68 -5.92 -6.39
C PRO A 112 10.74 -5.73 -7.58
N GLU A 113 9.63 -6.47 -7.62
CA GLU A 113 8.63 -6.42 -8.70
C GLU A 113 7.94 -5.05 -8.74
N TYR A 114 7.59 -4.51 -7.57
CA TYR A 114 7.07 -3.14 -7.46
C TYR A 114 8.08 -2.11 -7.97
N ILE A 115 9.35 -2.23 -7.58
CA ILE A 115 10.40 -1.33 -8.05
C ILE A 115 10.55 -1.42 -9.57
N GLN A 116 10.54 -2.62 -10.15
CA GLN A 116 10.66 -2.82 -11.59
C GLN A 116 9.47 -2.21 -12.37
N ALA A 117 8.24 -2.36 -11.86
CA ALA A 117 7.05 -1.79 -12.49
C ALA A 117 6.99 -0.25 -12.38
N THR A 118 7.64 0.33 -11.36
CA THR A 118 7.60 1.79 -11.10
C THR A 118 8.78 2.54 -11.72
N LEU A 119 9.87 1.85 -12.06
CA LEU A 119 11.03 2.47 -12.70
C LEU A 119 10.73 2.75 -14.19
N PRO A 120 11.02 3.96 -14.69
CA PRO A 120 11.05 4.21 -16.12
C PRO A 120 12.08 3.27 -16.75
N SER A 121 11.73 2.62 -17.85
CA SER A 121 12.64 1.83 -18.66
C SER A 121 13.71 2.74 -19.28
N TYR A 122 14.71 3.16 -18.49
CA TYR A 122 15.98 3.62 -19.04
C TYR A 122 16.69 2.40 -19.59
N SER A 123 16.40 2.10 -20.85
CA SER A 123 17.09 1.18 -21.76
C SER A 123 18.47 0.69 -21.29
N THR A 124 18.52 -0.38 -20.49
CA THR A 124 19.73 -1.17 -20.30
C THR A 124 19.74 -2.32 -21.29
N ALA A 125 19.92 -2.00 -22.58
CA ALA A 125 20.14 -3.02 -23.61
C ALA A 125 21.04 -2.60 -24.79
N ALA A 126 21.56 -1.36 -24.84
CA ALA A 126 22.30 -0.89 -26.03
C ALA A 126 23.57 -0.05 -25.76
N GLN A 127 24.28 -0.26 -24.64
CA GLN A 127 25.55 0.44 -24.41
C GLN A 127 26.77 -0.45 -24.11
N TYR A 128 26.68 -1.75 -24.36
CA TYR A 128 27.87 -2.60 -24.50
C TYR A 128 27.79 -3.40 -25.80
N LYS A 129 28.37 -2.83 -26.84
CA LYS A 129 28.99 -3.55 -27.96
C LYS A 129 30.38 -2.99 -28.15
#